data_AF-A0A7V1ZIG1-F1
#
_entry.id   AF-A0A7V1ZIG1-F1
#
_cell.length_a   1.000
_cell.length_b   1.000
_cell.length_c   1.000
_cell.angle_alpha   90.00
_cell.angle_beta   90.00
_cell.angle_gamma   90.00
#
_symmetry.space_group_name_H-M   'P 1'
#
loop_
_entity.id
_entity.type
_entity.pdbx_description
1 polymer ?
#
loop_
_entity_poly.entity_id
_entity_poly.type
_entity_poly.pdbx_seq_one_letter_code
_entity_poly.pdbx_strand_id
1 'polypeptide(L)'
;TPTGAAFLALRRGCPIVLGFARRDQDGTMVIKVQPAIWPTGSHTREEDVGQLTALLTARIEEHIRSCPEQWVWFHQRWRRKPQGEDKVWCCPG
;
A
#
# COMPACT_ATOMS: atom_id res chain seq x y z
N THR A 1 -1.18 -3.52 -3.88
CA THR A 1 -2.20 -3.06 -2.91
C THR A 1 -3.56 -3.05 -3.59
N PRO A 2 -4.65 -3.51 -2.95
CA PRO A 2 -5.98 -3.45 -3.55
C PRO A 2 -6.41 -2.00 -3.81
N THR A 3 -7.08 -1.76 -4.94
CA THR A 3 -7.53 -0.42 -5.38
C THR A 3 -8.86 0.02 -4.76
N GLY A 4 -9.58 -0.88 -4.06
CA GLY A 4 -10.93 -0.64 -3.58
C GLY A 4 -11.08 0.58 -2.66
N ALA A 5 -10.10 0.82 -1.77
CA ALA A 5 -10.09 1.98 -0.90
C ALA A 5 -10.01 3.30 -1.69
N ALA A 6 -9.07 3.37 -2.64
CA ALA A 6 -8.91 4.53 -3.52
C ALA A 6 -10.17 4.77 -4.36
N PHE A 7 -10.73 3.72 -4.94
CA PHE A 7 -11.95 3.80 -5.74
C PHE A 7 -13.15 4.32 -4.93
N LEU A 8 -13.35 3.83 -3.70
CA LEU A 8 -14.44 4.28 -2.83
C LEU A 8 -14.27 5.74 -2.42
N ALA A 9 -13.05 6.13 -2.03
CA ALA A 9 -12.74 7.50 -1.65
C ALA A 9 -13.02 8.49 -2.78
N LEU A 10 -12.52 8.21 -3.99
CA LEU A 10 -12.76 9.03 -5.18
C LEU A 10 -14.25 9.07 -5.55
N ARG A 11 -14.96 7.93 -5.45
CA ARG A 11 -16.40 7.86 -5.76
C ARG A 11 -17.26 8.64 -4.77
N ARG A 12 -16.88 8.68 -3.50
CA ARG A 12 -17.67 9.28 -2.42
C ARG A 12 -17.16 10.65 -1.98
N GLY A 13 -16.02 11.11 -2.51
CA GLY A 13 -15.38 12.35 -2.09
C GLY A 13 -14.97 12.33 -0.61
N CYS A 14 -14.65 11.16 -0.06
CA CYS A 14 -14.35 11.00 1.36
C CYS A 14 -12.84 10.79 1.58
N PRO A 15 -12.29 11.23 2.72
CA PRO A 15 -10.88 11.04 3.02
C PRO A 15 -10.57 9.58 3.35
N ILE A 16 -9.31 9.19 3.14
CA ILE A 16 -8.74 7.94 3.62
C ILE A 16 -7.84 8.23 4.80
N VAL A 17 -7.97 7.44 5.87
CA VAL A 17 -7.08 7.47 7.03
C VAL A 17 -6.36 6.13 7.12
N LEU A 18 -5.03 6.17 7.25
CA LEU A 18 -4.21 4.98 7.45
C LEU A 18 -3.92 4.80 8.94
N GLY A 19 -4.27 3.64 9.48
CA GLY A 19 -3.94 3.21 10.83
C GLY A 19 -2.88 2.12 10.79
N PHE A 20 -1.86 2.26 11.65
CA PHE A 20 -0.79 1.29 11.80
C PHE A 20 -0.66 0.88 13.27
N ALA A 21 -0.57 -0.42 13.52
CA ALA A 21 -0.39 -0.96 14.85
C ALA A 21 1.03 -1.54 14.97
N ARG A 22 1.77 -1.13 16.00
CA ARG A 22 3.05 -1.73 16.38
C ARG A 22 3.05 -2.05 17.87
N ARG A 23 3.74 -3.10 18.28
CA ARG A 23 4.11 -3.34 19.68
C ARG A 23 5.36 -2.55 20.01
N ASP A 24 5.39 -1.92 21.17
CA ASP A 24 6.62 -1.33 21.72
C ASP A 24 7.43 -2.37 22.50
N GLN A 25 8.64 -1.99 22.91
CA GLN A 25 9.57 -2.90 23.61
C GLN A 25 9.02 -3.44 24.93
N ASP A 26 8.12 -2.70 25.58
CA ASP A 26 7.43 -3.07 26.82
C ASP A 26 6.20 -3.96 26.58
N GLY A 27 5.88 -4.28 25.31
CA GLY A 27 4.71 -5.06 24.92
C GLY A 27 3.44 -4.25 24.67
N THR A 28 3.45 -2.94 24.91
CA THR A 28 2.32 -2.03 24.68
C THR A 28 1.97 -1.96 23.19
N MET A 29 0.68 -2.06 22.84
CA MET A 29 0.23 -1.86 21.46
C MET A 29 0.01 -0.37 21.19
N VAL A 30 0.79 0.19 20.27
CA VAL A 30 0.70 1.58 19.83
C VAL A 30 0.03 1.64 18.47
N ILE A 31 -1.09 2.37 18.39
CA ILE A 31 -1.79 2.65 17.13
C ILE A 31 -1.44 4.05 16.67
N LYS A 32 -0.76 4.15 15.52
CA LYS A 32 -0.49 5.41 14.84
C LYS A 32 -1.53 5.63 13.74
N VAL A 33 -2.30 6.70 13.89
CA VAL A 33 -3.24 7.17 12.87
C VAL A 33 -2.57 8.30 12.09
N GLN A 34 -2.44 8.14 10.77
CA GLN A 34 -1.88 9.19 9.91
C GLN A 34 -2.94 10.25 9.57
N PRO A 35 -2.50 11.48 9.19
CA PRO A 35 -3.41 12.50 8.67
C PRO A 35 -4.27 11.99 7.51
N ALA A 36 -5.48 12.52 7.42
CA ALA A 36 -6.42 12.21 6.35
C ALA A 36 -5.83 12.56 4.97
N ILE A 37 -5.95 11.63 4.03
CA ILE A 37 -5.61 11.81 2.63
C ILE A 37 -6.90 12.09 1.88
N TRP A 38 -7.01 13.28 1.30
CA TRP A 38 -8.14 13.67 0.47
C TRP A 38 -7.89 13.25 -0.99
N PRO A 39 -8.85 12.60 -1.65
CA PRO A 39 -8.72 12.27 -3.07
C PRO A 39 -8.76 13.55 -3.91
N THR A 40 -7.80 13.71 -4.82
CA THR A 40 -7.79 14.78 -5.83
C THR A 40 -8.30 14.20 -7.15
N GLY A 41 -9.47 14.63 -7.62
CA GLY A 41 -10.05 14.15 -8.87
C GLY A 41 -9.68 15.04 -10.05
N SER A 42 -8.42 14.99 -10.49
CA SER A 42 -7.88 15.91 -11.52
C SER A 42 -7.60 15.22 -12.86
N HIS A 43 -7.70 13.89 -12.93
CA HIS A 43 -7.39 13.10 -14.11
C HIS A 43 -8.54 12.16 -14.49
N THR A 44 -8.28 11.20 -15.37
CA THR A 44 -9.23 10.11 -15.57
C THR A 44 -9.38 9.31 -14.28
N ARG A 45 -10.55 8.68 -14.11
CA ARG A 45 -10.84 7.89 -12.91
C ARG A 45 -9.82 6.78 -12.66
N GLU A 46 -9.31 6.16 -13.72
CA GLU A 46 -8.34 5.07 -13.61
C GLU A 46 -6.98 5.60 -13.12
N GLU A 47 -6.52 6.72 -13.68
CA GLU A 47 -5.29 7.39 -13.25
C GLU A 47 -5.38 7.86 -11.81
N ASP A 48 -6.47 8.51 -11.40
CA ASP A 48 -6.66 8.98 -10.02
C ASP A 48 -6.67 7.79 -9.03
N VAL A 49 -7.33 6.68 -9.38
CA VAL A 49 -7.31 5.45 -8.56
C VAL A 49 -5.90 4.90 -8.46
N GLY A 50 -5.15 4.88 -9.57
CA GLY A 50 -3.76 4.43 -9.62
C GLY A 50 -2.84 5.28 -8.73
N GLN A 51 -2.88 6.61 -8.89
CA GLN A 51 -2.08 7.56 -8.11
C GLN A 51 -2.39 7.47 -6.62
N LEU A 52 -3.66 7.46 -6.24
CA LEU A 52 -4.05 7.33 -4.83
C LEU A 52 -3.62 5.97 -4.27
N THR A 53 -3.75 4.88 -5.02
CA THR A 53 -3.27 3.55 -4.59
C THR A 53 -1.76 3.50 -4.42
N ALA A 54 -1.00 4.18 -5.29
CA ALA A 54 0.45 4.29 -5.19
C ALA A 54 0.85 5.08 -3.94
N LEU A 55 0.19 6.21 -3.67
CA LEU A 55 0.39 6.99 -2.44
C LEU A 55 0.14 6.17 -1.18
N LEU A 56 -0.98 5.44 -1.11
CA LEU A 56 -1.28 4.57 0.03
C LEU A 56 -0.21 3.48 0.20
N THR A 57 0.29 2.94 -0.91
CA THR A 57 1.37 1.94 -0.89
C THR A 57 2.66 2.52 -0.34
N ALA A 58 3.05 3.72 -0.77
CA ALA A 58 4.24 4.40 -0.27
C ALA A 58 4.19 4.63 1.25
N ARG A 59 3.02 5.02 1.79
CA ARG A 59 2.83 5.18 3.25
C ARG A 59 2.93 3.86 4.02
N ILE A 60 2.43 2.77 3.43
CA ILE A 60 2.58 1.43 4.02
C ILE A 60 4.05 1.03 4.04
N GLU A 61 4.79 1.24 2.95
CA GLU A 61 6.22 0.93 2.89
C GLU A 61 7.03 1.76 3.88
N GLU A 62 6.74 3.06 4.03
CA GLU A 62 7.35 3.91 5.04
C GLU A 62 7.16 3.34 6.45
N HIS A 63 5.94 2.91 6.79
CA HIS A 63 5.70 2.28 8.08
C HIS A 63 6.45 0.95 8.23
N ILE A 64 6.44 0.09 7.20
CA ILE A 64 7.17 -1.18 7.23
C ILE A 64 8.67 -0.94 7.47
N ARG A 65 9.28 0.06 6.81
CA ARG A 65 10.69 0.40 7.02
C ARG A 65 11.01 0.83 8.45
N SER A 66 10.03 1.38 9.17
CA SER A 66 10.21 1.79 10.58
C SER A 66 10.22 0.63 11.58
N CYS A 67 9.64 -0.51 11.22
CA CYS A 67 9.51 -1.68 12.11
C CYS A 67 9.31 -2.97 11.28
N PRO A 68 10.32 -3.35 10.46
CA PRO A 68 10.18 -4.43 9.49
C PRO A 68 9.90 -5.78 10.15
N GLU A 69 10.43 -6.03 11.34
CA GLU A 69 10.27 -7.27 12.10
C GLU A 69 8.83 -7.55 12.53
N GLN A 70 7.98 -6.52 12.61
CA GLN A 70 6.57 -6.66 12.99
C GLN A 70 5.63 -6.79 11.79
N TRP A 71 6.15 -6.74 10.57
CA TRP A 71 5.35 -6.97 9.38
C TRP A 71 5.06 -8.46 9.16
N VAL A 72 3.86 -8.77 8.68
CA VAL A 72 3.44 -10.16 8.41
C VAL A 72 4.02 -10.64 7.07
N TRP A 73 5.33 -10.94 7.04
CA TRP A 73 6.06 -11.34 5.83
C TRP A 73 5.55 -12.62 5.17
N PHE A 74 4.94 -13.53 5.96
CA PHE A 74 4.37 -14.78 5.45
C PHE A 74 3.14 -14.57 4.55
N HIS A 75 2.55 -13.36 4.56
CA HIS A 75 1.51 -13.01 3.61
C HIS A 75 2.12 -12.82 2.22
N GLN A 76 1.68 -13.60 1.24
CA GLN A 76 2.14 -13.53 -0.15
C GLN A 76 1.60 -12.29 -0.89
N ARG A 77 1.95 -11.11 -0.40
CA ARG A 77 1.45 -9.81 -0.88
C ARG A 77 1.87 -9.51 -2.33
N TRP A 78 3.01 -10.05 -2.78
CA TRP A 78 3.62 -9.80 -4.08
C TRP A 78 3.41 -10.91 -5.12
N ARG A 79 2.40 -11.76 -4.93
CA ARG A 79 2.10 -12.87 -5.85
C ARG A 79 1.70 -12.41 -7.25
N ARG A 80 1.15 -11.19 -7.38
CA ARG A 80 0.81 -10.58 -8.67
C ARG A 80 2.04 -9.82 -9.19
N LYS A 81 2.61 -10.30 -10.28
CA LYS A 81 3.65 -9.61 -11.05
C LYS A 81 3.01 -8.77 -12.18
N PRO A 82 3.67 -7.70 -12.66
CA PRO A 82 3.28 -7.04 -13.90
C PRO A 82 3.27 -8.06 -15.05
N GLN A 83 2.33 -7.94 -15.99
CA GLN A 83 2.38 -8.73 -17.23
C GLN A 83 3.60 -8.27 -18.04
N GLY A 84 4.50 -9.19 -18.41
CA GLY A 84 5.66 -8.91 -19.27
C GLY A 84 7.05 -9.30 -18.73
N GLU A 85 7.17 -9.86 -17.52
CA GLU A 85 8.43 -10.50 -17.10
C GLU A 85 8.55 -11.91 -17.71
N ASP A 86 8.89 -11.96 -19.00
CA ASP A 86 9.32 -13.21 -19.64
C ASP A 86 10.63 -13.68 -19.00
N LYS A 87 10.60 -14.91 -18.48
CA LYS A 87 11.78 -15.62 -18.01
C LYS A 87 12.69 -15.92 -19.19
N VAL A 88 13.59 -15.00 -19.53
CA VAL A 88 14.77 -15.33 -20.36
C VAL A 88 15.74 -16.11 -19.47
N TRP A 89 15.55 -17.43 -19.43
CA TRP A 89 16.55 -18.36 -18.91
C TRP A 89 17.23 -19.04 -20.10
N CYS A 90 18.37 -18.49 -20.54
CA CYS A 90 19.31 -19.23 -21.39
C CYS A 90 20.27 -20.00 -20.48
N CYS A 91 20.20 -21.33 -20.51
CA CYS A 91 21.30 -22.15 -19.99
C CYS A 91 22.52 -21.99 -20.91
N PRO A 92 23.74 -21.75 -20.38
CA PRO A 92 24.95 -21.97 -21.16
C PRO A 92 25.12 -23.48 -21.37
N GLY A 93 25.22 -23.88 -22.63
CA GLY A 93 25.61 -25.23 -23.03
C GLY A 93 27.12 -25.43 -22.99
#